data_AF-A0A419GZR8-F1
#
_entry.id   AF-A0A419GZR8-F1
#
_cell.length_a   1.000
_cell.length_b   1.000
_cell.length_c   1.000
_cell.angle_alpha   90.00
_cell.angle_beta   90.00
_cell.angle_gamma   90.00
#
_symmetry.space_group_name_H-M   'P 1'
#
loop_
_entity.id
_entity.type
_entity.pdbx_description
1 polymer ?
#
loop_
_entity_poly.entity_id
_entity_poly.type
_entity_poly.pdbx_seq_one_letter_code
_entity_poly.pdbx_strand_id
1 'polypeptide(L)'
;MNFSTASCSGRLPGNWWRDYVGAGPSACPNKTWQPQGVAPTVRLTLPDIVHQFKSFTTSQYRINVLKNNWDPFPGKLWQRNYYEHVIRNEYELGKIREYIMNNPMTWEDDENYTE
;
A
#
# COMPACT_ATOMS: atom_id res chain seq x y z
N MET A 1 14.88 -35.43 -12.36
CA MET A 1 14.18 -34.45 -11.50
C MET A 1 13.36 -33.58 -12.43
N ASN A 2 12.06 -33.85 -12.52
CA ASN A 2 11.20 -33.28 -13.55
C ASN A 2 10.47 -32.07 -12.98
N PHE A 3 10.91 -30.86 -13.34
CA PHE A 3 10.13 -29.66 -13.12
C PHE A 3 9.14 -29.50 -14.26
N SER A 4 7.88 -29.83 -13.96
CA SER A 4 6.75 -29.67 -14.86
C SER A 4 6.54 -28.18 -15.17
N THR A 5 6.59 -27.84 -16.45
CA THR A 5 6.19 -26.57 -17.02
C THR A 5 4.67 -26.44 -16.96
N ALA A 6 4.15 -25.55 -16.11
CA ALA A 6 2.77 -25.07 -16.24
C ALA A 6 2.78 -23.75 -17.01
N SER A 7 2.52 -23.87 -18.31
CA SER A 7 2.14 -22.78 -19.20
C SER A 7 0.77 -22.23 -18.76
N CYS A 8 0.71 -20.96 -18.39
CA CYS A 8 -0.54 -20.20 -18.34
C CYS A 8 -0.49 -19.11 -19.41
N SER A 9 -0.79 -19.50 -20.64
CA SER A 9 -1.13 -18.58 -21.72
C SER A 9 -2.58 -18.14 -21.60
N GLY A 10 -2.83 -16.83 -21.54
CA GLY A 10 -4.01 -16.25 -22.19
C GLY A 10 -4.84 -15.24 -21.42
N ARG A 11 -4.64 -13.97 -21.81
CA ARG A 11 -5.65 -12.89 -21.93
C ARG A 11 -5.94 -12.08 -20.67
N LEU A 12 -5.35 -10.88 -20.64
CA LEU A 12 -5.72 -9.76 -19.78
C LEU A 12 -6.99 -9.09 -20.35
N PRO A 13 -8.19 -9.22 -19.75
CA PRO A 13 -9.13 -8.12 -19.75
C PRO A 13 -8.82 -7.24 -18.52
N GLY A 14 -9.19 -5.96 -18.61
CA GLY A 14 -8.95 -4.96 -17.59
C GLY A 14 -9.44 -5.36 -16.19
N ASN A 15 -9.08 -4.53 -15.21
CA ASN A 15 -9.50 -4.55 -13.79
C ASN A 15 -8.56 -5.27 -12.80
N TRP A 16 -7.26 -5.37 -13.11
CA TRP A 16 -6.23 -6.03 -12.27
C TRP A 16 -6.00 -5.41 -10.88
N TRP A 17 -6.62 -4.27 -10.56
CA TRP A 17 -6.53 -3.63 -9.26
C TRP A 17 -7.48 -4.23 -8.21
N ARG A 18 -8.46 -5.04 -8.61
CA ARG A 18 -9.38 -5.71 -7.67
C ARG A 18 -8.75 -6.88 -6.92
N ASP A 19 -7.76 -7.55 -7.51
CA ASP A 19 -7.26 -8.83 -6.97
C ASP A 19 -5.96 -8.70 -6.15
N TYR A 20 -5.22 -7.58 -6.30
CA TYR A 20 -3.90 -7.40 -5.67
C TYR A 20 -3.88 -6.45 -4.47
N VAL A 21 -4.98 -5.74 -4.19
CA VAL A 21 -5.05 -4.76 -3.09
C VAL A 21 -6.18 -5.17 -2.16
N GLY A 22 -5.84 -5.98 -1.16
CA GLY A 22 -6.79 -6.42 -0.13
C GLY A 22 -7.47 -7.74 -0.45
N ALA A 23 -6.72 -8.85 -0.34
CA ALA A 23 -7.36 -10.02 0.24
C ALA A 23 -7.80 -9.62 1.65
N GLY A 24 -9.10 -9.39 1.84
CA GLY A 24 -9.69 -9.38 3.17
C GLY A 24 -9.33 -10.68 3.91
N PRO A 25 -9.45 -10.72 5.25
CA PRO A 25 -9.11 -11.92 6.00
C PRO A 25 -9.98 -13.08 5.49
N SER A 26 -9.32 -14.04 4.85
CA SER A 26 -9.87 -15.29 4.30
C SER A 26 -10.78 -15.16 3.08
N ALA A 27 -10.18 -15.33 1.90
CA ALA A 27 -10.89 -15.90 0.75
C ALA A 27 -10.01 -16.99 0.11
N CYS A 28 -9.92 -18.14 0.77
CA CYS A 28 -9.62 -19.41 0.10
C CYS A 28 -10.96 -19.94 -0.44
N PRO A 29 -11.23 -19.94 -1.75
CA PRO A 29 -12.50 -20.42 -2.27
C PRO A 29 -12.51 -21.96 -2.26
N ASN A 30 -13.18 -22.57 -1.28
CA ASN A 30 -13.69 -23.93 -1.45
C ASN A 30 -14.99 -23.86 -2.28
N LYS A 31 -15.15 -24.81 -3.22
CA LYS A 31 -16.12 -24.81 -4.33
C LYS A 31 -17.58 -25.07 -3.91
N THR A 32 -18.13 -24.27 -3.01
CA THR A 32 -19.57 -24.34 -2.67
C THR A 32 -20.16 -22.95 -2.64
N TRP A 33 -20.93 -22.61 -3.68
CA TRP A 33 -21.72 -21.39 -3.79
C TRP A 33 -22.83 -21.40 -2.75
N GLN A 34 -22.57 -20.81 -1.59
CA GLN A 34 -23.61 -20.34 -0.68
C GLN A 34 -23.61 -18.81 -0.72
N PRO A 35 -24.77 -18.14 -0.77
CA PRO A 35 -24.83 -16.69 -0.69
C PRO A 35 -24.28 -16.29 0.68
N GLN A 36 -23.05 -15.76 0.71
CA GLN A 36 -22.51 -15.17 1.92
C GLN A 36 -23.41 -13.98 2.29
N GLY A 37 -23.85 -13.97 3.56
CA GLY A 37 -24.74 -12.95 4.10
C GLY A 37 -24.24 -11.52 3.87
N VAL A 38 -25.09 -10.54 4.22
CA VAL A 38 -24.85 -9.10 4.07
C VAL A 38 -23.37 -8.78 4.26
N ALA A 39 -22.75 -8.21 3.23
CA ALA A 39 -21.33 -7.90 3.19
C ALA A 39 -20.90 -7.29 4.53
N PRO A 40 -19.86 -7.81 5.19
CA PRO A 40 -19.42 -7.25 6.46
C PRO A 40 -19.18 -5.77 6.23
N THR A 41 -19.80 -4.93 7.06
CA THR A 41 -19.52 -3.49 7.09
C THR A 41 -18.12 -3.39 7.70
N VAL A 42 -17.09 -3.61 6.87
CA VAL A 42 -15.70 -3.61 7.32
C VAL A 42 -15.41 -2.19 7.77
N ARG A 43 -15.33 -1.99 9.09
CA ARG A 43 -14.82 -0.76 9.66
C ARG A 43 -13.33 -0.74 9.35
N LEU A 44 -12.93 0.09 8.39
CA LEU A 44 -11.53 0.26 8.05
C LEU A 44 -10.81 0.93 9.23
N THR A 45 -9.78 0.26 9.74
CA THR A 45 -8.89 0.83 10.75
C THR A 45 -7.78 1.63 10.07
N LEU A 46 -7.11 2.52 10.80
CA LEU A 46 -5.95 3.26 10.28
C LEU A 46 -4.85 2.32 9.74
N PRO A 47 -4.47 1.22 10.43
CA PRO A 47 -3.57 0.22 9.87
C PRO A 47 -4.02 -0.35 8.52
N ASP A 48 -5.32 -0.63 8.35
CA ASP A 48 -5.85 -1.18 7.09
C ASP A 48 -5.71 -0.19 5.93
N ILE A 49 -5.96 1.09 6.20
CA ILE A 49 -5.83 2.16 5.21
C ILE A 49 -4.37 2.34 4.81
N VAL A 50 -3.46 2.44 5.79
CA VAL A 50 -2.02 2.60 5.52
C VAL A 50 -1.47 1.38 4.78
N HIS A 51 -1.91 0.17 5.16
CA HIS A 51 -1.52 -1.05 4.48
C HIS A 51 -1.98 -1.04 3.01
N GLN A 52 -3.27 -0.76 2.75
CA GLN A 52 -3.78 -0.68 1.39
C GLN A 52 -3.06 0.40 0.56
N PHE A 53 -2.78 1.56 1.16
CA PHE A 53 -2.05 2.64 0.50
C PHE A 53 -0.62 2.22 0.11
N LYS A 54 0.16 1.67 1.05
CA LYS A 54 1.54 1.20 0.78
C LYS A 54 1.56 0.09 -0.27
N SER A 55 0.60 -0.82 -0.23
CA SER A 55 0.48 -1.91 -1.21
C SER A 55 0.09 -1.41 -2.60
N PHE A 56 -0.90 -0.52 -2.69
CA PHE A 56 -1.35 0.07 -3.94
C PHE A 56 -0.23 0.84 -4.65
N THR A 57 0.42 1.73 -3.92
CA THR A 57 1.53 2.55 -4.44
C THR A 57 2.73 1.70 -4.87
N THR A 58 3.08 0.65 -4.12
CA THR A 58 4.16 -0.28 -4.50
C THR A 58 3.82 -1.04 -5.80
N SER A 59 2.57 -1.44 -5.97
CA SER A 59 2.09 -2.09 -7.19
C SER A 59 2.19 -1.13 -8.38
N GLN A 60 1.71 0.10 -8.23
CA GLN A 60 1.82 1.13 -9.27
C GLN A 60 3.28 1.43 -9.60
N TYR A 61 4.14 1.59 -8.60
CA TYR A 61 5.57 1.78 -8.79
C TYR A 61 6.18 0.66 -9.64
N ARG A 62 5.91 -0.61 -9.29
CA ARG A 62 6.39 -1.77 -10.07
C ARG A 62 5.91 -1.73 -11.52
N ILE A 63 4.64 -1.39 -11.74
CA ILE A 63 4.08 -1.28 -13.10
C ILE A 63 4.82 -0.20 -13.90
N ASN A 64 5.09 0.95 -13.29
CA ASN A 64 5.77 2.05 -13.96
C ASN A 64 7.25 1.75 -14.25
N VAL A 65 7.97 1.05 -13.35
CA VAL A 65 9.33 0.56 -13.62
C VAL A 65 9.36 -0.35 -14.85
N LEU A 66 8.36 -1.23 -15.00
CA LEU A 66 8.31 -2.18 -16.12
C LEU A 66 7.79 -1.60 -17.43
N LYS A 67 6.87 -0.62 -17.36
CA LYS A 67 6.15 -0.12 -18.55
C LYS A 67 6.59 1.27 -19.01
N ASN A 68 7.02 2.10 -18.06
CA ASN A 68 7.29 3.52 -18.27
C ASN A 68 8.77 3.86 -18.02
N ASN A 69 9.64 2.85 -17.99
CA ASN A 69 11.09 2.96 -17.81
C ASN A 69 11.51 3.81 -16.60
N TRP A 70 10.79 3.70 -15.47
CA TRP A 70 11.28 4.31 -14.22
C TRP A 70 12.49 3.56 -13.70
N ASP A 71 13.43 4.29 -13.11
CA ASP A 71 14.60 3.67 -12.48
C ASP A 71 14.18 2.80 -11.28
N PRO A 72 14.68 1.55 -11.20
CA PRO A 72 14.40 0.67 -10.09
C PRO A 72 15.14 1.14 -8.84
N PHE A 73 14.43 1.19 -7.71
CA PHE A 73 14.97 1.56 -6.42
C PHE A 73 15.53 0.31 -5.73
N PRO A 74 16.84 0.26 -5.43
CA PRO A 74 17.42 -0.87 -4.73
C PRO A 74 17.04 -0.80 -3.25
N GLY A 75 16.07 -1.62 -2.84
CA GLY A 75 15.71 -1.76 -1.43
C GLY A 75 14.20 -1.80 -1.18
N LYS A 76 13.80 -1.32 -0.01
CA LYS A 76 12.40 -1.23 0.40
C LYS A 76 11.89 0.18 0.15
N LEU A 77 10.84 0.30 -0.67
CA LEU A 77 10.21 1.58 -0.96
C LEU A 77 9.62 2.26 0.29
N TRP A 78 9.18 1.46 1.27
CA TRP A 78 8.57 1.94 2.49
C TRP A 78 9.39 1.57 3.73
N GLN A 79 9.53 2.53 4.66
CA GLN A 79 9.98 2.24 6.01
C GLN A 79 8.99 1.32 6.74
N ARG A 80 9.53 0.49 7.65
CA ARG A 80 8.75 -0.43 8.50
C ARG A 80 8.10 0.42 9.60
N ASN A 81 6.77 0.44 9.63
CA ASN A 81 5.90 1.30 10.46
C ASN A 81 5.60 2.68 9.83
N TYR A 82 4.79 3.46 10.54
CA TYR A 82 4.38 4.81 10.20
C TYR A 82 4.18 5.59 11.50
N TYR A 83 4.36 6.90 11.46
CA TYR A 83 4.09 7.78 12.59
C TYR A 83 2.58 8.07 12.66
N GLU A 84 2.00 7.97 13.85
CA GLU A 84 0.61 8.33 14.11
C GLU A 84 0.52 9.22 15.35
N HIS A 85 -0.30 10.27 15.27
CA HIS A 85 -0.55 11.18 16.38
C HIS A 85 -1.98 11.72 16.29
N VAL A 86 -2.73 11.64 17.39
CA VAL A 86 -4.11 12.13 17.46
C VAL A 86 -4.11 13.59 17.89
N ILE A 87 -4.49 14.48 16.99
CA ILE A 87 -4.60 15.92 17.23
C ILE A 87 -5.85 16.21 18.06
N ARG A 88 -5.70 16.83 19.23
CA ARG A 88 -6.80 17.05 20.18
C ARG A 88 -7.20 18.52 20.33
N ASN A 89 -6.39 19.45 19.84
CA ASN A 89 -6.66 20.88 19.94
C ASN A 89 -6.11 21.67 18.73
N GLU A 90 -6.56 22.91 18.58
CA GLU A 90 -6.16 23.78 17.47
C GLU A 90 -4.68 24.18 17.54
N TYR A 91 -4.10 24.26 18.73
CA TYR A 91 -2.69 24.60 18.90
C TYR A 91 -1.78 23.51 18.30
N GLU A 92 -2.05 22.24 18.61
CA GLU A 92 -1.37 21.09 18.01
C GLU A 92 -1.56 21.05 16.49
N LEU A 93 -2.78 21.34 16.02
CA LEU A 93 -3.08 21.39 14.59
C LEU A 93 -2.24 22.46 13.88
N GLY A 94 -2.12 23.65 14.48
CA GLY A 94 -1.29 24.74 13.97
C GLY A 94 0.18 24.33 13.89
N LYS A 95 0.70 23.68 14.94
CA LYS A 95 2.09 23.19 14.98
C LYS A 95 2.39 22.14 13.92
N ILE A 96 1.49 21.17 13.72
CA ILE A 96 1.67 20.12 12.72
C ILE A 96 1.62 20.70 11.30
N ARG A 97 0.73 21.65 11.04
CA ARG A 97 0.66 22.34 9.74
C ARG A 97 1.95 23.12 9.46
N GLU A 98 2.43 23.86 10.46
CA GLU A 98 3.71 24.58 10.38
C GLU A 98 4.87 23.61 10.07
N TYR A 99 4.93 22.48 10.79
CA TYR A 99 5.93 21.43 10.51
C TYR A 99 5.85 20.92 9.07
N ILE A 100 4.67 20.54 8.58
CA ILE A 100 4.51 20.00 7.21
C ILE A 100 4.98 21.01 6.15
N MET A 101 4.67 22.30 6.34
CA MET A 101 5.10 23.35 5.40
C MET A 101 6.61 23.59 5.45
N ASN A 102 7.22 23.51 6.63
CA ASN A 102 8.63 23.82 6.83
C ASN A 102 9.56 22.61 6.65
N ASN A 103 9.04 21.38 6.69
CA ASN A 103 9.81 20.15 6.58
C ASN A 103 10.70 20.08 5.32
N PRO A 104 10.24 20.49 4.12
CA PRO A 104 11.11 20.48 2.94
C PRO A 104 12.37 21.35 3.07
N MET A 105 12.30 22.43 3.86
CA MET A 105 13.43 23.34 4.08
C MET A 105 14.37 22.86 5.19
N THR A 106 13.92 21.93 6.03
CA THR A 106 14.63 21.47 7.24
C THR A 106 15.04 20.00 7.14
N TRP A 107 14.91 19.40 5.95
CA TRP A 107 15.13 17.98 5.73
C TRP A 107 16.57 17.52 5.98
N GLU A 108 17.55 18.34 5.61
CA GLU A 108 18.98 18.05 5.81
C GLU A 108 19.39 18.11 7.29
N ASP A 109 18.62 18.82 8.11
CA ASP A 109 18.86 18.97 9.55
C ASP A 109 18.09 17.93 10.39
N ASP A 110 17.34 17.02 9.77
CA ASP A 110 16.54 16.02 10.49
C ASP A 110 17.43 14.94 11.11
N GLU A 111 17.15 14.56 12.36
CA GLU A 111 17.92 13.54 13.10
C GLU A 111 17.93 12.16 12.41
N ASN A 112 16.97 11.89 11.53
CA ASN A 112 16.88 10.65 10.75
C ASN A 112 17.41 10.81 9.33
N TYR A 113 17.97 11.97 8.97
CA TYR A 113 18.64 12.14 7.70
C TYR A 113 19.92 11.31 7.68
N THR A 114 20.00 10.38 6.73
CA THR A 114 21.20 9.59 6.45
C THR A 114 21.52 9.78 4.97
N GLU A 115 22.75 10.25 4.69
CA GLU A 115 23.26 10.49 3.34
C GLU A 115 23.46 9.20 2.53
#